data_AF-A0AAJ2UY05-F1
#
_entry.id   AF-A0AAJ2UY05-F1
#
_cell.length_a   1.000
_cell.length_b   1.000
_cell.length_c   1.000
_cell.angle_alpha   90.00
_cell.angle_beta   90.00
_cell.angle_gamma   90.00
#
_symmetry.space_group_name_H-M   'P 1'
#
loop_
_entity.id
_entity.type
_entity.pdbx_description
1 polymer ?
#
loop_
_entity_poly.entity_id
_entity_poly.type
_entity_poly.pdbx_seq_one_letter_code
_entity_poly.pdbx_strand_id
1 'polypeptide(L)'
;MAFIRATGKHRAPSRLTRKSAKVAGIAALATTGVIGATASPALAADSEVTAGSTGLTQTVALDTTLAAQIEAQAKAQKQQADAAAKAAAEAKAKAEAKAEAERKAEARAKEAREEKARAARAAERARLNAFHLPVAGSHVTTGYRSGGALWSSGSHSGVDFQAASGSSVLAVGAGTVVEAGWGGAYGNNIVLRMKDGTYTQYGHLSSIGVSVGQSVGSGEQIGLSGSTGNSTGPHLHFEARTTPEYGSDMDPVAYLRAHGVQV
;
A
#
# COMPACT_ATOMS: atom_id res chain seq x y z
N MET A 1 -23.01 57.51 -21.58
CA MET A 1 -21.67 57.83 -21.03
C MET A 1 -20.73 56.68 -21.36
N ALA A 2 -19.71 56.96 -22.18
CA ALA A 2 -18.66 56.03 -22.55
C ALA A 2 -17.54 56.06 -21.49
N PHE A 3 -16.99 54.91 -21.13
CA PHE A 3 -15.58 54.79 -20.74
C PHE A 3 -15.03 53.43 -21.20
N ILE A 4 -14.04 53.53 -22.09
CA ILE A 4 -13.18 52.47 -22.61
C ILE A 4 -11.85 52.54 -21.85
N ARG A 5 -11.31 51.39 -21.41
CA ARG A 5 -9.87 50.97 -21.41
C ARG A 5 -9.76 49.69 -20.55
N ALA A 6 -9.28 48.53 -21.02
CA ALA A 6 -8.08 48.10 -21.76
C ALA A 6 -6.99 47.50 -20.84
N THR A 7 -6.73 46.21 -21.09
CA THR A 7 -5.46 45.46 -21.01
C THR A 7 -4.73 45.32 -19.68
N GLY A 8 -4.84 44.14 -19.07
CA GLY A 8 -3.85 43.54 -18.17
C GLY A 8 -3.37 42.20 -18.73
N LYS A 9 -2.16 42.20 -19.28
CA LYS A 9 -1.45 41.06 -19.87
C LYS A 9 -0.57 40.37 -18.80
N HIS A 10 -0.53 39.04 -18.84
CA HIS A 10 0.42 38.10 -18.18
C HIS A 10 0.28 37.96 -16.64
N ARG A 11 0.33 36.77 -16.03
CA ARG A 11 1.24 35.61 -16.22
C ARG A 11 0.54 34.29 -15.85
N ALA A 12 0.74 33.26 -16.67
CA ALA A 12 0.49 31.87 -16.28
C ALA A 12 1.63 31.35 -15.39
N PRO A 13 1.37 30.57 -14.32
CA PRO A 13 2.42 29.81 -13.66
C PRO A 13 2.82 28.60 -14.51
N SER A 14 4.13 28.55 -14.82
CA SER A 14 4.80 27.55 -15.64
C SER A 14 4.78 26.14 -15.03
N ARG A 15 4.52 25.13 -15.86
CA ARG A 15 4.85 23.72 -15.58
C ARG A 15 6.34 23.57 -15.26
N LEU A 16 6.65 23.07 -14.07
CA LEU A 16 7.99 22.58 -13.76
C LEU A 16 8.12 21.14 -14.25
N THR A 17 8.77 20.97 -15.39
CA THR A 17 9.30 19.67 -15.83
C THR A 17 10.64 19.44 -15.14
N ARG A 18 10.81 18.31 -14.44
CA ARG A 18 12.15 17.81 -14.09
C ARG A 18 12.49 16.65 -15.00
N LYS A 19 13.31 16.93 -16.01
CA LYS A 19 14.18 15.92 -16.63
C LYS A 19 15.52 16.03 -15.90
N SER A 20 15.95 14.99 -15.20
CA SER A 20 17.35 14.81 -14.83
C SER A 20 17.96 13.75 -15.74
N ALA A 21 18.86 14.21 -16.60
CA ALA A 21 19.70 13.39 -17.44
C ALA A 21 20.80 12.70 -16.61
N LYS A 22 21.34 11.64 -17.21
CA LYS A 22 22.42 10.76 -16.77
C LYS A 22 23.67 11.54 -16.31
N VAL A 23 24.33 11.04 -15.28
CA VAL A 23 25.77 11.23 -15.06
C VAL A 23 26.43 9.86 -15.11
N ALA A 24 27.27 9.68 -16.12
CA ALA A 24 28.28 8.65 -16.21
C ALA A 24 29.64 9.28 -15.89
N GLY A 25 30.54 8.51 -15.27
CA GLY A 25 31.95 8.84 -15.08
C GLY A 25 32.43 8.63 -13.64
N ILE A 26 33.64 8.14 -13.35
CA ILE A 26 34.81 7.74 -14.16
C ILE A 26 35.60 6.68 -13.33
N ALA A 27 36.33 5.87 -14.08
CA ALA A 27 37.31 4.82 -13.77
C ALA A 27 38.36 5.06 -12.66
N ALA A 28 38.90 3.93 -12.15
CA ALA A 28 40.31 3.57 -11.90
C ALA A 28 40.33 2.35 -10.93
N LEU A 29 41.21 1.35 -10.94
CA LEU A 29 42.49 1.14 -11.60
C LEU A 29 42.78 -0.38 -11.65
N ALA A 30 43.71 -0.76 -12.52
CA ALA A 30 44.15 -2.11 -12.87
C ALA A 30 44.80 -2.93 -11.74
N THR A 31 44.70 -4.26 -11.87
CA THR A 31 45.82 -5.21 -11.70
C THR A 31 45.61 -6.36 -12.70
N THR A 32 46.19 -6.30 -13.90
CA THR A 32 47.41 -7.05 -14.29
C THR A 32 47.48 -8.46 -13.70
N GLY A 33 47.33 -9.46 -14.58
CA GLY A 33 47.52 -10.86 -14.23
C GLY A 33 47.34 -11.79 -15.43
N VAL A 34 47.92 -11.45 -16.59
CA VAL A 34 48.22 -12.45 -17.61
C VAL A 34 49.46 -13.19 -17.13
N ILE A 35 49.28 -14.42 -16.66
CA ILE A 35 50.39 -15.37 -16.51
C ILE A 35 50.28 -16.34 -17.68
N GLY A 36 50.91 -15.96 -18.78
CA GLY A 36 51.60 -16.94 -19.62
C GLY A 36 52.94 -17.20 -18.97
N ALA A 37 53.20 -18.45 -18.61
CA ALA A 37 54.54 -18.96 -18.34
C ALA A 37 54.49 -20.47 -18.63
N THR A 38 54.90 -20.86 -19.83
CA THR A 38 56.26 -21.25 -20.20
C THR A 38 56.34 -22.77 -20.23
N ALA A 39 56.14 -23.30 -21.44
CA ALA A 39 56.79 -24.53 -21.84
C ALA A 39 58.29 -24.38 -21.53
N SER A 40 58.85 -25.30 -20.76
CA SER A 40 60.29 -25.56 -20.63
C SER A 40 60.48 -26.82 -19.78
N PRO A 41 61.59 -27.55 -19.94
CA PRO A 41 62.28 -27.87 -21.18
C PRO A 41 62.39 -29.39 -21.38
N ALA A 42 62.59 -29.81 -22.62
CA ALA A 42 63.18 -31.11 -22.89
C ALA A 42 64.60 -31.10 -22.31
N LEU A 43 64.82 -31.90 -21.27
CA LEU A 43 66.15 -32.14 -20.74
C LEU A 43 66.88 -33.03 -21.74
N ALA A 44 67.69 -32.40 -22.60
CA ALA A 44 68.81 -33.06 -23.25
C ALA A 44 69.77 -33.50 -22.15
N ALA A 45 69.78 -34.79 -21.85
CA ALA A 45 70.89 -35.40 -21.16
C ALA A 45 71.89 -35.84 -22.24
N ASP A 46 72.93 -35.04 -22.43
CA ASP A 46 74.18 -35.51 -23.00
C ASP A 46 74.65 -36.69 -22.14
N SER A 47 74.79 -37.86 -22.76
CA SER A 47 75.57 -38.95 -22.21
C SER A 47 76.69 -39.21 -23.19
N GLU A 48 77.81 -38.57 -22.86
CA GLU A 48 79.12 -38.78 -23.40
C GLU A 48 79.44 -40.30 -23.39
N VAL A 49 79.93 -40.78 -24.53
CA VAL A 49 80.44 -42.14 -24.69
C VAL A 49 81.74 -42.25 -23.88
N THR A 50 81.68 -42.85 -22.70
CA THR A 50 82.84 -43.51 -22.10
C THR A 50 82.67 -45.02 -22.25
N ALA A 51 83.38 -45.57 -23.23
CA ALA A 51 83.57 -47.00 -23.38
C ALA A 51 84.27 -47.57 -22.13
N GLY A 52 83.61 -48.50 -21.45
CA GLY A 52 84.14 -49.15 -20.26
C GLY A 52 83.28 -50.35 -19.85
N SER A 53 83.43 -51.45 -20.59
CA SER A 53 83.43 -52.85 -20.12
C SER A 53 82.42 -53.28 -19.03
N THR A 54 81.60 -54.28 -19.38
CA THR A 54 80.85 -55.25 -18.54
C THR A 54 79.53 -54.78 -17.92
N GLY A 55 78.39 -55.30 -18.42
CA GLY A 55 77.08 -55.09 -17.78
C GLY A 55 75.87 -55.43 -18.64
N LEU A 56 75.73 -56.67 -19.10
CA LEU A 56 74.57 -57.18 -19.87
C LEU A 56 73.29 -57.39 -19.00
N THR A 57 73.12 -56.63 -17.92
CA THR A 57 72.08 -56.86 -16.89
C THR A 57 71.46 -55.57 -16.34
N GLN A 58 71.41 -54.49 -17.11
CA GLN A 58 70.67 -53.27 -16.72
C GLN A 58 69.57 -52.84 -17.71
N THR A 59 69.51 -53.41 -18.92
CA THR A 59 68.54 -52.97 -19.94
C THR A 59 67.14 -53.55 -19.77
N VAL A 60 66.99 -54.74 -19.17
CA VAL A 60 65.66 -55.39 -19.00
C VAL A 60 64.92 -54.94 -17.72
N ALA A 61 65.63 -54.34 -16.76
CA ALA A 61 65.05 -53.87 -15.48
C ALA A 61 64.42 -52.46 -15.56
N LEU A 62 64.78 -51.67 -16.57
CA LEU A 62 64.25 -50.32 -16.78
C LEU A 62 62.87 -50.32 -17.46
N ASP A 63 62.60 -51.30 -18.33
CA ASP A 63 61.34 -51.38 -19.08
C ASP A 63 60.15 -51.82 -18.21
N THR A 64 60.38 -52.72 -17.25
CA THR A 64 59.34 -53.21 -16.33
C THR A 64 59.00 -52.19 -15.23
N THR A 65 59.96 -51.37 -14.81
CA THR A 65 59.76 -50.34 -13.78
C THR A 65 59.10 -49.07 -14.36
N LEU A 66 59.44 -48.67 -15.59
CA LEU A 66 58.81 -47.55 -16.27
C LEU A 66 57.33 -47.83 -16.61
N ALA A 67 57.01 -49.04 -17.08
CA ALA A 67 55.63 -49.45 -17.34
C ALA A 67 54.75 -49.40 -16.07
N ALA A 68 55.27 -49.87 -14.94
CA ALA A 68 54.57 -49.81 -13.65
C ALA A 68 54.38 -48.37 -13.15
N GLN A 69 55.34 -47.47 -13.39
CA GLN A 69 55.24 -46.05 -13.04
C GLN A 69 54.19 -45.32 -13.89
N ILE A 70 54.13 -45.58 -15.19
CA ILE A 70 53.12 -44.99 -16.09
C ILE A 70 51.72 -45.42 -15.68
N GLU A 71 51.52 -46.70 -15.34
CA GLU A 71 50.23 -47.22 -14.91
C GLU A 71 49.80 -46.66 -13.54
N ALA A 72 50.74 -46.54 -12.59
CA ALA A 72 50.49 -45.88 -11.31
C ALA A 72 50.12 -44.39 -11.50
N GLN A 73 50.81 -43.68 -12.40
CA GLN A 73 50.54 -42.28 -12.71
C GLN A 73 49.18 -42.10 -13.40
N ALA A 74 48.84 -42.96 -14.36
CA ALA A 74 47.53 -42.96 -15.02
C ALA A 74 46.39 -43.22 -14.01
N LYS A 75 46.60 -44.13 -13.06
CA LYS A 75 45.62 -44.43 -11.99
C LYS A 75 45.47 -43.26 -11.03
N ALA A 76 46.57 -42.60 -10.65
CA ALA A 76 46.55 -41.40 -9.81
C ALA A 76 45.85 -40.21 -10.50
N GLN A 77 46.12 -39.99 -11.79
CA GLN A 77 45.43 -38.96 -12.59
C GLN A 77 43.93 -39.23 -12.71
N LYS A 78 43.54 -40.49 -12.93
CA LYS A 78 42.12 -40.88 -12.95
C LYS A 78 41.43 -40.65 -11.61
N GLN A 79 42.06 -41.03 -10.49
CA GLN A 79 41.52 -40.79 -9.16
C GLN A 79 41.39 -39.29 -8.83
N GLN A 80 42.35 -38.46 -9.27
CA GLN A 80 42.26 -37.01 -9.12
C GLN A 80 41.14 -36.41 -9.97
N ALA A 81 40.97 -36.87 -11.21
CA ALA A 81 39.87 -36.43 -12.08
C ALA A 81 38.51 -36.81 -11.50
N ASP A 82 38.37 -38.02 -10.97
CA ASP A 82 37.14 -38.51 -10.33
C ASP A 82 36.83 -37.71 -9.04
N ALA A 83 37.85 -37.41 -8.23
CA ALA A 83 37.69 -36.58 -7.03
C ALA A 83 37.32 -35.13 -7.37
N ALA A 84 37.93 -34.54 -8.41
CA ALA A 84 37.60 -33.21 -8.89
C ALA A 84 36.18 -33.14 -9.46
N ALA A 85 35.75 -34.15 -10.22
CA ALA A 85 34.40 -34.26 -10.75
C ALA A 85 33.36 -34.38 -9.64
N LYS A 86 33.63 -35.18 -8.59
CA LYS A 86 32.75 -35.31 -7.42
C LYS A 86 32.65 -34.01 -6.64
N ALA A 87 33.77 -33.33 -6.39
CA ALA A 87 33.78 -32.04 -5.70
C ALA A 87 33.02 -30.95 -6.49
N ALA A 88 33.17 -30.92 -7.82
CA ALA A 88 32.43 -30.01 -8.69
C ALA A 88 30.92 -30.30 -8.69
N ALA A 89 30.52 -31.58 -8.69
CA ALA A 89 29.12 -31.99 -8.58
C ALA A 89 28.50 -31.59 -7.23
N GLU A 90 29.22 -31.80 -6.13
CA GLU A 90 28.77 -31.40 -4.79
C GLU A 90 28.67 -29.87 -4.65
N ALA A 91 29.62 -29.12 -5.21
CA ALA A 91 29.58 -27.65 -5.21
C ALA A 91 28.40 -27.12 -6.03
N LYS A 92 28.13 -27.72 -7.20
CA LYS A 92 26.96 -27.38 -8.03
C LYS A 92 25.65 -27.68 -7.30
N ALA A 93 25.53 -28.85 -6.68
CA ALA A 93 24.34 -29.22 -5.90
C ALA A 93 24.11 -28.27 -4.71
N LYS A 94 25.17 -27.87 -3.99
CA LYS A 94 25.08 -26.88 -2.91
C LYS A 94 24.67 -25.50 -3.41
N ALA A 95 25.19 -25.06 -4.56
CA ALA A 95 24.82 -23.78 -5.16
C ALA A 95 23.36 -23.76 -5.63
N GLU A 96 22.88 -24.84 -6.25
CA GLU A 96 21.49 -25.00 -6.66
C GLU A 96 20.53 -25.02 -5.45
N ALA A 97 20.88 -25.76 -4.39
CA ALA A 97 20.10 -25.79 -3.15
C ALA A 97 20.04 -24.42 -2.46
N LYS A 98 21.16 -23.66 -2.44
CA LYS A 98 21.20 -22.29 -1.90
C LYS A 98 20.33 -21.34 -2.74
N ALA A 99 20.42 -21.40 -4.06
CA ALA A 99 19.60 -20.59 -4.96
C ALA A 99 18.10 -20.93 -4.87
N GLU A 100 17.74 -22.20 -4.67
CA GLU A 100 16.36 -22.59 -4.40
C GLU A 100 15.87 -22.11 -3.04
N ALA A 101 16.70 -22.20 -1.99
CA ALA A 101 16.37 -21.69 -0.66
C ALA A 101 16.18 -20.16 -0.67
N GLU A 102 17.05 -19.41 -1.35
CA GLU A 102 16.93 -17.97 -1.52
C GLU A 102 15.65 -17.59 -2.28
N ARG A 103 15.33 -18.27 -3.39
CA ARG A 103 14.08 -18.05 -4.13
C ARG A 103 12.84 -18.35 -3.28
N LYS A 104 12.85 -19.43 -2.50
CA LYS A 104 11.76 -19.75 -1.57
C LYS A 104 11.65 -18.73 -0.45
N ALA A 105 12.76 -18.24 0.08
CA ALA A 105 12.77 -17.20 1.10
C ALA A 105 12.24 -15.86 0.57
N GLU A 106 12.63 -15.47 -0.65
CA GLU A 106 12.12 -14.26 -1.31
C GLU A 106 10.62 -14.37 -1.61
N ALA A 107 10.16 -15.52 -2.12
CA ALA A 107 8.74 -15.77 -2.37
C ALA A 107 7.91 -15.64 -1.09
N ARG A 108 8.34 -16.29 0.01
CA ARG A 108 7.68 -16.18 1.32
C ARG A 108 7.71 -14.74 1.86
N ALA A 109 8.82 -14.03 1.68
CA ALA A 109 8.92 -12.63 2.10
C ALA A 109 7.98 -11.71 1.29
N LYS A 110 7.81 -11.98 0.00
CA LYS A 110 6.86 -11.27 -0.86
C LYS A 110 5.42 -11.55 -0.44
N GLU A 111 5.04 -12.82 -0.24
CA GLU A 111 3.71 -13.22 0.24
C GLU A 111 3.38 -12.55 1.59
N ALA A 112 4.31 -12.57 2.55
CA ALA A 112 4.12 -11.93 3.85
C ALA A 112 3.95 -10.40 3.74
N ARG A 113 4.67 -9.75 2.82
CA ARG A 113 4.50 -8.30 2.54
C ARG A 113 3.14 -8.00 1.91
N GLU A 114 2.70 -8.83 0.97
CA GLU A 114 1.39 -8.69 0.33
C GLU A 114 0.24 -8.93 1.31
N GLU A 115 0.36 -9.90 2.20
CA GLU A 115 -0.60 -10.13 3.28
C GLU A 115 -0.69 -8.94 4.23
N LYS A 116 0.45 -8.42 4.71
CA LYS A 116 0.48 -7.20 5.53
C LYS A 116 -0.14 -6.01 4.81
N ALA A 117 0.14 -5.84 3.52
CA ALA A 117 -0.46 -4.77 2.71
C ALA A 117 -1.98 -4.94 2.56
N ARG A 118 -2.47 -6.17 2.37
CA ARG A 118 -3.92 -6.48 2.33
C ARG A 118 -4.59 -6.18 3.67
N ALA A 119 -3.98 -6.61 4.78
CA ALA A 119 -4.49 -6.34 6.12
C ALA A 119 -4.54 -4.82 6.41
N ALA A 120 -3.49 -4.07 6.06
CA ALA A 120 -3.46 -2.63 6.22
C ALA A 120 -4.55 -1.92 5.39
N ARG A 121 -4.77 -2.34 4.14
CA ARG A 121 -5.85 -1.80 3.29
C ARG A 121 -7.24 -2.13 3.84
N ALA A 122 -7.42 -3.33 4.40
CA ALA A 122 -8.68 -3.73 5.02
C ALA A 122 -8.96 -2.91 6.29
N ALA A 123 -7.96 -2.69 7.14
CA ALA A 123 -8.08 -1.86 8.33
C ALA A 123 -8.40 -0.40 7.98
N GLU A 124 -7.73 0.16 6.98
CA GLU A 124 -8.00 1.53 6.52
C GLU A 124 -9.41 1.64 5.92
N ARG A 125 -9.84 0.66 5.13
CA ARG A 125 -11.22 0.61 4.61
C ARG A 125 -12.24 0.50 5.74
N ALA A 126 -11.95 -0.24 6.81
CA ALA A 126 -12.84 -0.31 7.97
C ALA A 126 -12.93 1.06 8.66
N ARG A 127 -11.78 1.72 8.88
CA ARG A 127 -11.73 3.06 9.49
C ARG A 127 -12.50 4.11 8.68
N LEU A 128 -12.31 4.14 7.36
CA LEU A 128 -12.97 5.11 6.47
C LEU A 128 -14.48 4.86 6.30
N ASN A 129 -14.98 3.70 6.72
CA ASN A 129 -16.40 3.35 6.69
C ASN A 129 -17.03 3.24 8.08
N ALA A 130 -16.27 3.47 9.16
CA ALA A 130 -16.80 3.49 10.51
C ALA A 130 -17.79 4.64 10.65
N PHE A 131 -18.86 4.48 11.43
CA PHE A 131 -19.81 5.56 11.67
C PHE A 131 -19.46 6.34 12.95
N HIS A 132 -19.94 7.58 13.02
CA HIS A 132 -19.75 8.49 14.15
C HIS A 132 -21.07 9.12 14.61
N LEU A 133 -21.10 9.60 15.85
CA LEU A 133 -22.17 10.49 16.30
C LEU A 133 -22.15 11.79 15.47
N PRO A 134 -23.31 12.32 15.08
CA PRO A 134 -23.38 13.53 14.25
C PRO A 134 -22.96 14.79 15.02
N VAL A 135 -23.01 14.75 16.36
CA VAL A 135 -22.45 15.78 17.25
C VAL A 135 -21.64 15.07 18.33
N ALA A 136 -20.35 15.39 18.43
CA ALA A 136 -19.46 14.74 19.39
C ALA A 136 -19.87 15.04 20.84
N GLY A 137 -19.98 13.99 21.67
CA GLY A 137 -20.35 14.12 23.09
C GLY A 137 -21.80 14.51 23.36
N SER A 138 -22.66 14.50 22.33
CA SER A 138 -24.08 14.77 22.48
C SER A 138 -24.87 13.54 22.93
N HIS A 139 -26.09 13.76 23.40
CA HIS A 139 -27.11 12.75 23.66
C HIS A 139 -28.43 13.14 22.97
N VAL A 140 -29.36 12.19 22.85
CA VAL A 140 -30.69 12.45 22.29
C VAL A 140 -31.57 13.16 23.34
N THR A 141 -32.14 14.30 22.96
CA THR A 141 -33.07 15.08 23.79
C THR A 141 -34.52 14.78 23.45
N THR A 142 -34.82 14.50 22.18
CA THR A 142 -36.16 14.15 21.71
C THR A 142 -36.10 12.96 20.77
N GLY A 143 -36.85 11.92 21.10
CA GLY A 143 -36.81 10.63 20.42
C GLY A 143 -37.63 10.60 19.13
N TYR A 144 -37.34 9.60 18.31
CA TYR A 144 -38.08 9.28 17.10
C TYR A 144 -39.51 8.87 17.42
N ARG A 145 -40.46 9.35 16.60
CA ARG A 145 -41.91 9.18 16.77
C ARG A 145 -42.48 9.73 18.08
N SER A 146 -41.77 10.65 18.74
CA SER A 146 -42.37 11.46 19.81
C SER A 146 -43.59 12.19 19.24
N GLY A 147 -44.75 12.02 19.86
CA GLY A 147 -46.03 12.55 19.36
C GLY A 147 -46.38 13.92 19.93
N GLY A 148 -47.12 14.74 19.17
CA GLY A 148 -47.61 16.04 19.63
C GLY A 148 -47.92 17.04 18.51
N ALA A 149 -48.51 18.19 18.88
CA ALA A 149 -48.94 19.22 17.94
C ALA A 149 -47.78 20.05 17.33
N LEU A 150 -46.55 19.85 17.80
CA LEU A 150 -45.37 20.58 17.34
C LEU A 150 -44.88 20.12 15.96
N TRP A 151 -45.27 18.91 15.53
CA TRP A 151 -44.83 18.29 14.28
C TRP A 151 -45.98 18.25 13.27
N SER A 152 -45.71 18.65 12.02
CA SER A 152 -46.73 18.74 10.97
C SER A 152 -47.35 17.37 10.60
N SER A 153 -46.64 16.26 10.83
CA SER A 153 -47.14 14.89 10.67
C SER A 153 -47.80 14.32 11.93
N GLY A 154 -47.80 15.07 13.03
CA GLY A 154 -48.22 14.60 14.36
C GLY A 154 -47.17 13.77 15.10
N SER A 155 -46.00 13.51 14.50
CA SER A 155 -44.90 12.80 15.16
C SER A 155 -43.52 13.25 14.68
N HIS A 156 -42.52 13.09 15.53
CA HIS A 156 -41.14 13.43 15.21
C HIS A 156 -40.51 12.44 14.22
N SER A 157 -40.13 12.90 13.03
CA SER A 157 -39.55 12.10 11.94
C SER A 157 -38.07 11.74 12.12
N GLY A 158 -37.43 12.26 13.16
CA GLY A 158 -36.01 12.05 13.44
C GLY A 158 -35.72 11.93 14.93
N VAL A 159 -34.48 12.20 15.29
CA VAL A 159 -34.06 12.43 16.67
C VAL A 159 -33.38 13.77 16.79
N ASP A 160 -33.53 14.39 17.95
CA ASP A 160 -32.86 15.65 18.25
C ASP A 160 -31.69 15.38 19.17
N PHE A 161 -30.52 15.86 18.78
CA PHE A 161 -29.29 15.83 19.56
C PHE A 161 -29.09 17.18 20.25
N GLN A 162 -28.69 17.14 21.52
CA GLN A 162 -28.32 18.34 22.25
C GLN A 162 -27.11 19.03 21.61
N ALA A 163 -27.31 20.23 21.07
CA ALA A 163 -26.24 21.00 20.47
C ALA A 163 -26.48 22.50 20.66
N ALA A 164 -25.52 23.20 21.26
CA ALA A 164 -25.52 24.67 21.26
C ALA A 164 -25.35 25.18 19.82
N SER A 165 -25.87 26.36 19.50
CA SER A 165 -25.69 26.94 18.15
C SER A 165 -24.20 27.12 17.86
N GLY A 166 -23.76 26.74 16.66
CA GLY A 166 -22.35 26.77 16.28
C GLY A 166 -21.56 25.51 16.63
N SER A 167 -22.17 24.46 17.20
CA SER A 167 -21.48 23.18 17.41
C SER A 167 -21.17 22.51 16.07
N SER A 168 -20.03 21.86 15.96
CA SER A 168 -19.66 21.11 14.76
C SER A 168 -20.64 19.95 14.51
N VAL A 169 -21.21 19.92 13.31
CA VAL A 169 -22.04 18.81 12.82
C VAL A 169 -21.21 17.98 11.86
N LEU A 170 -21.12 16.68 12.15
CA LEU A 170 -20.30 15.71 11.43
C LEU A 170 -21.16 14.78 10.58
N ALA A 171 -20.66 14.40 9.41
CA ALA A 171 -21.22 13.30 8.65
C ALA A 171 -21.09 12.00 9.44
N VAL A 172 -22.22 11.33 9.71
CA VAL A 172 -22.20 10.07 10.47
C VAL A 172 -21.45 8.96 9.77
N GLY A 173 -21.28 9.05 8.45
CA GLY A 173 -20.57 8.09 7.63
C GLY A 173 -20.16 8.72 6.30
N ALA A 174 -19.30 8.04 5.54
CA ALA A 174 -18.90 8.52 4.22
C ALA A 174 -20.07 8.48 3.23
N GLY A 175 -20.25 9.56 2.47
CA GLY A 175 -21.39 9.71 1.55
C GLY A 175 -21.20 10.80 0.51
N THR A 176 -22.27 11.07 -0.24
CA THR A 176 -22.35 12.17 -1.22
C THR A 176 -23.50 13.09 -0.85
N VAL A 177 -23.25 14.39 -0.84
CA VAL A 177 -24.28 15.40 -0.60
C VAL A 177 -25.27 15.41 -1.77
N VAL A 178 -26.54 15.16 -1.48
CA VAL A 178 -27.63 15.21 -2.47
C VAL A 178 -28.52 16.43 -2.29
N GLU A 179 -28.57 17.01 -1.09
CA GLU A 179 -29.22 18.28 -0.81
C GLU A 179 -28.35 19.10 0.15
N ALA A 180 -28.25 20.41 -0.10
CA ALA A 180 -27.60 21.37 0.76
C ALA A 180 -28.24 22.74 0.54
N GLY A 181 -29.08 23.18 1.48
CA GLY A 181 -29.81 24.45 1.36
C GLY A 181 -31.00 24.56 2.29
N TRP A 182 -31.94 25.43 1.94
CA TRP A 182 -33.16 25.65 2.71
C TRP A 182 -34.20 24.55 2.45
N GLY A 183 -34.53 23.76 3.48
CA GLY A 183 -35.46 22.62 3.44
C GLY A 183 -36.81 22.88 4.08
N GLY A 184 -37.28 24.13 4.07
CA GLY A 184 -38.57 24.50 4.66
C GLY A 184 -38.56 24.42 6.19
N ALA A 185 -39.36 23.51 6.77
CA ALA A 185 -39.45 23.34 8.22
C ALA A 185 -38.11 22.93 8.86
N TYR A 186 -37.26 22.23 8.12
CA TYR A 186 -35.91 21.86 8.56
C TYR A 186 -34.92 23.04 8.56
N GLY A 187 -35.29 24.20 8.01
CA GLY A 187 -34.38 25.34 7.87
C GLY A 187 -33.20 25.01 6.96
N ASN A 188 -32.00 25.47 7.30
CA ASN A 188 -30.80 25.02 6.59
C ASN A 188 -30.56 23.54 6.88
N ASN A 189 -30.48 22.75 5.83
CA ASN A 189 -30.34 21.31 5.95
C ASN A 189 -29.31 20.76 4.95
N ILE A 190 -28.82 19.56 5.28
CA ILE A 190 -27.97 18.75 4.41
C ILE A 190 -28.58 17.35 4.36
N VAL A 191 -28.66 16.76 3.18
CA VAL A 191 -28.97 15.34 2.99
C VAL A 191 -27.79 14.65 2.32
N LEU A 192 -27.30 13.58 2.93
CA LEU A 192 -26.24 12.73 2.40
C LEU A 192 -26.81 11.41 1.93
N ARG A 193 -26.44 10.98 0.71
CA ARG A 193 -26.60 9.60 0.27
C ARG A 193 -25.42 8.78 0.77
N MET A 194 -25.71 7.77 1.56
CA MET A 194 -24.75 6.89 2.20
C MET A 194 -24.33 5.75 1.26
N LYS A 195 -23.22 5.07 1.57
CA LYS A 195 -22.70 3.95 0.74
C LYS A 195 -23.60 2.71 0.76
N ASP A 196 -24.38 2.52 1.80
CA ASP A 196 -25.36 1.43 1.95
C ASP A 196 -26.66 1.69 1.16
N GLY A 197 -26.78 2.85 0.50
CA GLY A 197 -27.95 3.25 -0.27
C GLY A 197 -29.00 4.02 0.53
N THR A 198 -28.81 4.18 1.85
CA THR A 198 -29.68 4.97 2.71
C THR A 198 -29.33 6.46 2.62
N TYR A 199 -30.13 7.30 3.28
CA TYR A 199 -29.94 8.74 3.34
C TYR A 199 -29.91 9.20 4.79
N THR A 200 -29.08 10.20 5.08
CA THR A 200 -29.06 10.87 6.38
C THR A 200 -29.30 12.36 6.21
N GLN A 201 -30.19 12.92 7.02
CA GLN A 201 -30.51 14.35 7.01
C GLN A 201 -30.01 15.02 8.29
N TYR A 202 -29.52 16.24 8.14
CA TYR A 202 -29.04 17.12 9.21
C TYR A 202 -29.79 18.45 9.10
N GLY A 203 -30.70 18.72 10.03
CA GLY A 203 -31.58 19.88 10.03
C GLY A 203 -31.19 20.98 11.01
N HIS A 204 -31.88 22.11 10.89
CA HIS A 204 -31.79 23.30 11.75
C HIS A 204 -30.39 23.94 11.82
N LEU A 205 -29.58 23.79 10.78
CA LEU A 205 -28.19 24.25 10.78
C LEU A 205 -28.09 25.79 10.80
N SER A 206 -27.10 26.32 11.52
CA SER A 206 -26.76 27.76 11.43
C SER A 206 -25.93 28.06 10.18
N SER A 207 -25.14 27.10 9.72
CA SER A 207 -24.30 27.22 8.53
C SER A 207 -24.13 25.86 7.84
N ILE A 208 -24.09 25.90 6.51
CA ILE A 208 -23.82 24.75 5.64
C ILE A 208 -22.37 24.87 5.16
N GLY A 209 -21.57 23.82 5.35
CA GLY A 209 -20.14 23.78 4.98
C GLY A 209 -19.83 22.98 3.72
N VAL A 210 -20.85 22.45 3.05
CA VAL A 210 -20.71 21.55 1.90
C VAL A 210 -21.63 21.95 0.76
N SER A 211 -21.36 21.42 -0.44
CA SER A 211 -22.17 21.68 -1.64
C SER A 211 -22.74 20.39 -2.23
N VAL A 212 -23.89 20.49 -2.92
CA VAL A 212 -24.49 19.35 -3.63
C VAL A 212 -23.48 18.73 -4.59
N GLY A 213 -23.39 17.40 -4.58
CA GLY A 213 -22.43 16.62 -5.37
C GLY A 213 -21.07 16.38 -4.69
N GLN A 214 -20.77 17.07 -3.59
CA GLN A 214 -19.55 16.85 -2.81
C GLN A 214 -19.55 15.46 -2.16
N SER A 215 -18.44 14.75 -2.26
CA SER A 215 -18.17 13.56 -1.44
C SER A 215 -17.62 13.99 -0.09
N VAL A 216 -18.18 13.43 0.99
CA VAL A 216 -17.74 13.67 2.36
C VAL A 216 -17.27 12.36 3.00
N GLY A 217 -16.21 12.45 3.79
CA GLY A 217 -15.69 11.35 4.60
C GLY A 217 -16.52 11.10 5.85
N SER A 218 -16.32 9.93 6.46
CA SER A 218 -16.91 9.67 7.77
C SER A 218 -16.29 10.58 8.83
N GLY A 219 -17.14 11.21 9.66
CA GLY A 219 -16.71 12.14 10.69
C GLY A 219 -16.25 13.49 10.16
N GLU A 220 -16.38 13.75 8.85
CA GLU A 220 -16.08 15.05 8.26
C GLU A 220 -17.10 16.09 8.72
N GLN A 221 -16.64 17.28 9.09
CA GLN A 221 -17.52 18.38 9.45
C GLN A 221 -18.25 18.90 8.21
N ILE A 222 -19.58 18.87 8.24
CA ILE A 222 -20.44 19.27 7.12
C ILE A 222 -21.18 20.59 7.36
N GLY A 223 -21.23 21.05 8.60
CA GLY A 223 -21.92 22.29 8.95
C GLY A 223 -21.81 22.62 10.43
N LEU A 224 -22.65 23.56 10.86
CA LEU A 224 -22.77 24.00 12.24
C LEU A 224 -24.23 23.90 12.69
N SER A 225 -24.48 23.40 13.89
CA SER A 225 -25.82 23.33 14.48
C SER A 225 -26.40 24.72 14.71
N GLY A 226 -27.71 24.82 14.79
CA GLY A 226 -28.40 26.09 14.92
C GLY A 226 -29.84 25.92 15.38
N SER A 227 -30.68 26.87 14.98
CA SER A 227 -32.11 26.87 15.31
C SER A 227 -32.94 27.44 14.15
N THR A 228 -32.49 27.23 12.90
CA THR A 228 -33.21 27.74 11.72
C THR A 228 -34.42 26.87 11.37
N GLY A 229 -35.43 27.43 10.70
CA GLY A 229 -36.64 26.70 10.34
C GLY A 229 -37.63 26.65 11.50
N ASN A 230 -38.42 25.58 11.56
CA ASN A 230 -39.37 25.33 12.66
C ASN A 230 -38.63 24.64 13.81
N SER A 231 -38.04 25.43 14.70
CA SER A 231 -37.30 24.96 15.87
C SER A 231 -37.63 25.80 17.10
N THR A 232 -37.69 25.17 18.27
CA THR A 232 -37.94 25.83 19.57
C THR A 232 -36.66 26.31 20.26
N GLY A 233 -35.49 25.92 19.75
CA GLY A 233 -34.19 26.32 20.29
C GLY A 233 -33.03 25.53 19.66
N PRO A 234 -31.78 25.88 19.98
CA PRO A 234 -30.62 25.23 19.36
C PRO A 234 -30.55 23.72 19.63
N HIS A 235 -30.51 22.94 18.56
CA HIS A 235 -30.29 21.49 18.55
C HIS A 235 -29.83 21.04 17.17
N LEU A 236 -29.49 19.75 17.01
CA LEU A 236 -29.38 19.12 15.70
C LEU A 236 -30.54 18.13 15.53
N HIS A 237 -31.38 18.37 14.52
CA HIS A 237 -32.31 17.36 14.06
C HIS A 237 -31.62 16.40 13.10
N PHE A 238 -31.71 15.10 13.37
CA PHE A 238 -31.09 14.05 12.57
C PHE A 238 -32.12 13.01 12.15
N GLU A 239 -32.16 12.71 10.86
CA GLU A 239 -32.96 11.61 10.32
C GLU A 239 -32.08 10.61 9.60
N ALA A 240 -32.51 9.35 9.66
CA ALA A 240 -32.08 8.32 8.73
C ALA A 240 -33.29 7.96 7.86
N ARG A 241 -33.08 7.77 6.56
CA ARG A 241 -34.15 7.61 5.56
C ARG A 241 -33.81 6.54 4.52
N THR A 242 -34.85 5.96 3.94
CA THR A 242 -34.74 4.99 2.83
C THR A 242 -34.68 5.65 1.45
N THR A 243 -35.23 6.86 1.32
CA THR A 243 -35.12 7.70 0.11
C THR A 243 -34.67 9.11 0.54
N PRO A 244 -34.30 10.04 -0.38
CA PRO A 244 -33.97 11.40 0.05
C PRO A 244 -35.19 12.17 0.56
N GLU A 245 -36.40 11.70 0.22
CA GLU A 245 -37.65 12.43 0.40
C GLU A 245 -38.23 12.29 1.81
N TYR A 246 -38.96 13.32 2.21
CA TYR A 246 -39.72 13.34 3.45
C TYR A 246 -40.73 12.18 3.55
N GLY A 247 -40.90 11.63 4.74
CA GLY A 247 -41.81 10.51 5.03
C GLY A 247 -41.23 9.12 4.73
N SER A 248 -39.96 9.05 4.33
CA SER A 248 -39.21 7.80 4.16
C SER A 248 -38.29 7.50 5.37
N ASP A 249 -38.57 8.16 6.50
CA ASP A 249 -37.83 8.06 7.75
C ASP A 249 -37.86 6.66 8.36
N MET A 250 -36.74 6.30 8.98
CA MET A 250 -36.55 5.09 9.76
C MET A 250 -35.92 5.46 11.11
N ASP A 251 -36.01 4.56 12.09
CA ASP A 251 -35.46 4.80 13.44
C ASP A 251 -33.95 5.17 13.36
N PRO A 252 -33.59 6.43 13.64
CA PRO A 252 -32.21 6.89 13.48
C PRO A 252 -31.28 6.29 14.55
N VAL A 253 -31.80 5.98 15.75
CA VAL A 253 -31.01 5.37 16.83
C VAL A 253 -30.70 3.93 16.49
N ALA A 254 -31.69 3.17 15.99
CA ALA A 254 -31.47 1.82 15.52
C ALA A 254 -30.48 1.80 14.34
N TYR A 255 -30.61 2.74 13.39
CA TYR A 255 -29.69 2.90 12.27
C TYR A 255 -28.24 3.14 12.72
N LEU A 256 -28.02 4.08 13.64
CA LEU A 256 -26.69 4.38 14.19
C LEU A 256 -26.09 3.19 14.95
N ARG A 257 -26.90 2.48 15.77
CA ARG A 257 -26.46 1.29 16.52
C ARG A 257 -26.11 0.13 15.60
N ALA A 258 -26.85 -0.08 14.51
CA ALA A 258 -26.54 -1.10 13.51
C ALA A 258 -25.17 -0.84 12.84
N HIS A 259 -24.73 0.42 12.79
CA HIS A 259 -23.42 0.83 12.30
C HIS A 259 -22.35 0.93 13.40
N GLY A 260 -22.63 0.45 14.60
CA GLY A 260 -21.68 0.38 15.72
C GLY A 260 -21.53 1.67 16.53
N VAL A 261 -22.41 2.65 16.34
CA VAL A 261 -22.41 3.91 17.10
C VAL A 261 -23.20 3.75 18.39
N GLN A 262 -22.62 4.19 19.50
CA GLN A 262 -23.33 4.30 20.78
C GLN A 262 -24.03 5.65 20.85
N VAL A 263 -25.34 5.60 21.11
CA VAL A 263 -26.27 6.73 21.17
C VAL A 263 -27.04 6.68 22.48
#